data_AF-A0A914EN31-F1
#
_entry.id   AF-A0A914EN31-F1
#
_cell.length_a   1.000
_cell.length_b   1.000
_cell.length_c   1.000
_cell.angle_alpha   90.00
_cell.angle_beta   90.00
_cell.angle_gamma   90.00
#
_symmetry.space_group_name_H-M   'P 1'
#
loop_
_entity.id
_entity.type
_entity.pdbx_description
1 polymer ?
#
loop_
_entity_poly.entity_id
_entity_poly.type
_entity_poly.pdbx_seq_one_letter_code
_entity_poly.pdbx_strand_id
1 'polypeptide(L)'
;MRSDDPQQEDVGPSTSESGMSKSQNMENSSQQNEAESLESDIIPENRARSQNESMDILSQISGINILDKILNGYQNLKSLRKAAYLLLLSDETNPRDSRDDSDPLRPSNLSTSKKLCKIECRLVNDMLEQYFYPFNLFGDDEKEPLYGFFYERFTNTDRAYRTYKEFGSAPEDDRFIMQDGGYIRLGELETYFEHNEKVKKNPMDVAK
;
A
#
# COMPACT_ATOMS: atom_id res chain seq x y z
N MET A 1 -25.32 -18.42 59.29
CA MET A 1 -26.15 -19.59 58.93
C MET A 1 -26.11 -19.65 57.40
N ARG A 2 -25.67 -20.72 56.72
CA ARG A 2 -26.00 -22.16 56.82
C ARG A 2 -27.51 -22.42 56.62
N SER A 3 -27.98 -23.24 55.67
CA SER A 3 -27.33 -23.94 54.54
C SER A 3 -28.44 -24.40 53.53
N ASP A 4 -28.35 -25.41 52.62
CA ASP A 4 -27.38 -26.43 52.15
C ASP A 4 -27.73 -26.84 50.68
N ASP A 5 -26.75 -27.29 49.89
CA ASP A 5 -26.92 -28.19 48.70
C ASP A 5 -26.82 -29.66 49.20
N PRO A 6 -27.44 -30.72 48.59
CA PRO A 6 -27.09 -31.30 47.26
C PRO A 6 -28.35 -31.81 46.48
N GLN A 7 -28.39 -32.67 45.43
CA GLN A 7 -27.54 -33.71 44.78
C GLN A 7 -27.63 -33.59 43.21
N GLN A 8 -26.91 -34.29 42.30
CA GLN A 8 -26.44 -35.71 42.19
C GLN A 8 -27.62 -36.69 41.88
N GLU A 9 -27.59 -37.79 41.11
CA GLU A 9 -26.62 -38.69 40.39
C GLU A 9 -27.36 -39.24 39.10
N ASP A 10 -26.81 -39.95 38.10
CA ASP A 10 -25.51 -40.11 37.40
C ASP A 10 -25.72 -41.10 36.19
N VAL A 11 -24.68 -41.49 35.43
CA VAL A 11 -24.63 -42.63 34.43
C VAL A 11 -25.35 -42.37 33.07
N GLY A 12 -24.93 -42.89 31.89
CA GLY A 12 -23.77 -43.69 31.46
C GLY A 12 -23.94 -44.22 30.00
N PRO A 13 -22.98 -45.00 29.43
CA PRO A 13 -22.81 -45.10 27.96
C PRO A 13 -22.95 -46.49 27.28
N SER A 14 -23.14 -46.47 25.95
CA SER A 14 -22.96 -47.58 24.97
C SER A 14 -22.75 -46.99 23.55
N THR A 15 -21.67 -47.24 22.78
CA THR A 15 -21.34 -48.44 21.97
C THR A 15 -22.40 -48.81 20.91
N SER A 16 -22.11 -49.22 19.67
CA SER A 16 -20.91 -49.89 19.10
C SER A 16 -20.86 -49.86 17.55
N GLU A 17 -19.66 -50.01 16.96
CA GLU A 17 -19.40 -50.76 15.69
C GLU A 17 -20.03 -50.29 14.36
N SER A 18 -19.64 -50.72 13.13
CA SER A 18 -18.47 -51.46 12.58
C SER A 18 -18.39 -51.16 11.05
N GLY A 19 -17.26 -51.42 10.39
CA GLY A 19 -17.21 -51.38 8.91
C GLY A 19 -15.83 -51.27 8.25
N MET A 20 -15.13 -52.40 8.05
CA MET A 20 -13.95 -52.46 7.16
C MET A 20 -14.35 -52.84 5.73
N SER A 21 -13.61 -52.36 4.73
CA SER A 21 -13.45 -53.03 3.42
C SER A 21 -12.11 -52.67 2.77
N LYS A 22 -11.67 -53.47 1.80
CA LYS A 22 -10.30 -53.51 1.26
C LYS A 22 -10.28 -53.43 -0.28
N SER A 23 -9.04 -53.48 -0.83
CA SER A 23 -8.67 -53.96 -2.18
C SER A 23 -8.74 -52.90 -3.30
N GLN A 24 -7.62 -52.58 -3.98
CA GLN A 24 -7.01 -53.27 -5.17
C GLN A 24 -7.79 -52.98 -6.47
N ASN A 25 -7.21 -52.88 -7.68
CA ASN A 25 -5.84 -53.00 -8.21
C ASN A 25 -5.69 -51.95 -9.35
N MET A 26 -4.53 -51.35 -9.68
CA MET A 26 -3.37 -51.89 -10.43
C MET A 26 -3.62 -52.08 -11.95
N GLU A 27 -2.62 -51.70 -12.78
CA GLU A 27 -2.50 -51.94 -14.24
C GLU A 27 -3.39 -51.08 -15.20
N ASN A 28 -3.03 -50.79 -16.47
CA ASN A 28 -1.80 -51.08 -17.23
C ASN A 28 -1.48 -50.00 -18.32
N SER A 29 -0.27 -50.12 -18.87
CA SER A 29 0.26 -49.82 -20.24
C SER A 29 -0.68 -49.39 -21.40
N SER A 30 -0.24 -48.90 -22.56
CA SER A 30 1.02 -48.28 -23.09
C SER A 30 0.85 -48.19 -24.63
N GLN A 31 1.15 -47.06 -25.29
CA GLN A 31 1.43 -46.92 -26.75
C GLN A 31 1.83 -45.44 -27.02
N GLN A 32 2.91 -45.07 -27.72
CA GLN A 32 3.33 -45.36 -29.12
C GLN A 32 2.29 -44.82 -30.14
N ASN A 33 2.61 -43.93 -31.10
CA ASN A 33 3.89 -43.67 -31.79
C ASN A 33 3.97 -42.28 -32.48
N GLU A 34 5.19 -41.91 -32.90
CA GLU A 34 5.59 -41.21 -34.15
C GLU A 34 4.77 -40.01 -34.69
N ALA A 35 5.38 -38.80 -34.63
CA ALA A 35 5.10 -37.69 -35.55
C ALA A 35 6.25 -36.64 -35.59
N GLU A 36 7.49 -37.04 -35.92
CA GLU A 36 8.51 -36.08 -36.36
C GLU A 36 8.36 -35.81 -37.87
N SER A 37 7.88 -34.63 -38.27
CA SER A 37 8.27 -33.95 -39.53
C SER A 37 7.59 -32.58 -39.68
N LEU A 38 8.31 -31.61 -40.26
CA LEU A 38 7.80 -30.40 -40.94
C LEU A 38 6.84 -29.48 -40.15
N GLU A 39 7.38 -28.70 -39.22
CA GLU A 39 6.94 -27.30 -39.05
C GLU A 39 8.12 -26.40 -38.64
N SER A 40 8.97 -26.05 -39.60
CA SER A 40 9.89 -24.91 -39.49
C SER A 40 9.19 -23.61 -39.91
N ASP A 41 9.77 -22.48 -39.53
CA ASP A 41 9.53 -21.16 -40.15
C ASP A 41 8.20 -20.44 -39.85
N ILE A 42 7.76 -20.39 -38.59
CA ILE A 42 6.84 -19.34 -38.09
C ILE A 42 7.40 -18.68 -36.82
N ILE A 43 7.23 -17.35 -36.69
CA ILE A 43 7.67 -16.45 -35.60
C ILE A 43 9.19 -16.20 -35.57
N PRO A 44 9.63 -15.01 -36.01
CA PRO A 44 10.06 -14.03 -35.00
C PRO A 44 9.56 -12.59 -35.20
N GLU A 45 8.45 -12.36 -35.91
CA GLU A 45 7.92 -11.00 -36.14
C GLU A 45 7.60 -10.24 -34.83
N ASN A 46 7.01 -10.93 -33.83
CA ASN A 46 6.82 -10.39 -32.48
C ASN A 46 8.14 -10.06 -31.77
N ARG A 47 9.24 -10.76 -32.07
CA ARG A 47 10.57 -10.52 -31.46
C ARG A 47 11.22 -9.27 -32.06
N ALA A 48 11.10 -9.09 -33.38
CA ALA A 48 11.54 -7.87 -34.06
C ALA A 48 10.77 -6.63 -33.58
N ARG A 49 9.46 -6.76 -33.37
CA ARG A 49 8.61 -5.69 -32.84
C ARG A 49 9.06 -5.23 -31.44
N SER A 50 9.19 -6.16 -30.50
CA SER A 50 9.68 -5.90 -29.15
C SER A 50 11.11 -5.33 -29.12
N GLN A 51 12.00 -5.77 -30.04
CA GLN A 51 13.36 -5.23 -30.14
C GLN A 51 13.41 -3.82 -30.74
N ASN A 52 12.55 -3.49 -31.71
CA ASN A 52 12.45 -2.14 -32.27
C ASN A 52 11.87 -1.15 -31.24
N GLU A 53 10.81 -1.55 -30.52
CA GLU A 53 10.25 -0.79 -29.40
C GLU A 53 11.31 -0.56 -28.31
N SER A 54 12.08 -1.60 -27.96
CA SER A 54 13.21 -1.48 -27.01
C SER A 54 14.33 -0.55 -27.51
N MET A 55 14.67 -0.57 -28.80
CA MET A 55 15.65 0.37 -29.36
C MET A 55 15.16 1.81 -29.30
N ASP A 56 13.89 2.06 -29.60
CA ASP A 56 13.37 3.44 -29.59
C ASP A 56 13.18 3.98 -28.16
N ILE A 57 12.83 3.11 -27.21
CA ILE A 57 12.88 3.42 -25.76
C ILE A 57 14.30 3.81 -25.34
N LEU A 58 15.32 3.05 -25.75
CA LEU A 58 16.73 3.38 -25.47
C LEU A 58 17.20 4.65 -26.20
N SER A 59 16.66 4.93 -27.41
CA SER A 59 16.90 6.18 -28.15
C SER A 59 16.40 7.38 -27.36
N GLN A 60 15.17 7.30 -26.83
CA GLN A 60 14.55 8.35 -26.02
C GLN A 60 15.27 8.56 -24.67
N ILE A 61 15.78 7.50 -24.04
CA ILE A 61 16.57 7.60 -22.80
C ILE A 61 17.92 8.31 -23.04
N SER A 62 18.52 8.17 -24.23
CA SER A 62 19.92 8.53 -24.50
C SER A 62 20.31 10.01 -24.28
N GLY A 63 19.33 10.92 -24.14
CA GLY A 63 19.53 12.33 -23.81
C GLY A 63 18.89 12.81 -22.50
N ILE A 64 18.33 11.91 -21.68
CA ILE A 64 17.54 12.27 -20.49
C ILE A 64 18.27 11.89 -19.20
N ASN A 65 18.63 12.88 -18.37
CA ASN A 65 18.94 12.60 -16.98
C ASN A 65 17.64 12.25 -16.21
N ILE A 66 17.41 10.95 -16.03
CA ILE A 66 16.22 10.42 -15.37
C ILE A 66 16.10 10.91 -13.91
N LEU A 67 17.22 11.17 -13.23
CA LEU A 67 17.23 11.68 -11.86
C LEU A 67 16.70 13.12 -11.80
N ASP A 68 17.04 13.97 -12.77
CA ASP A 68 16.53 15.35 -12.84
C ASP A 68 15.03 15.36 -13.15
N LYS A 69 14.54 14.46 -14.03
CA LYS A 69 13.10 14.29 -14.25
C LYS A 69 12.37 13.89 -12.96
N ILE A 70 12.84 12.85 -12.29
CA ILE A 70 12.26 12.36 -11.03
C ILE A 70 12.28 13.46 -9.95
N LEU A 71 13.38 14.21 -9.83
CA LEU A 71 13.51 15.33 -8.90
C LEU A 71 12.49 16.44 -9.21
N ASN A 72 12.33 16.81 -10.48
CA ASN A 72 11.33 17.81 -10.91
C ASN A 72 9.90 17.33 -10.60
N GLY A 73 9.59 16.07 -10.85
CA GLY A 73 8.31 15.45 -10.47
C GLY A 73 8.04 15.55 -8.97
N TYR A 74 9.05 15.28 -8.14
CA TYR A 74 8.94 15.40 -6.68
C TYR A 74 8.76 16.85 -6.20
N GLN A 75 9.42 17.83 -6.81
CA GLN A 75 9.16 19.25 -6.49
C GLN A 75 7.76 19.70 -6.93
N ASN A 76 7.27 19.21 -8.07
CA ASN A 76 5.90 19.49 -8.54
C ASN A 76 4.87 18.89 -7.57
N LEU A 77 5.00 17.60 -7.21
CA LEU A 77 4.18 16.93 -6.20
C LEU A 77 4.15 17.72 -4.88
N LYS A 78 5.29 18.13 -4.34
CA LYS A 78 5.36 18.95 -3.12
C LYS A 78 4.62 20.27 -3.25
N SER A 79 4.68 20.91 -4.41
CA SER A 79 4.04 22.20 -4.69
C SER A 79 2.52 22.06 -4.77
N LEU A 80 2.03 21.06 -5.50
CA LEU A 80 0.60 20.73 -5.62
C LEU A 80 0.01 20.23 -4.29
N ARG A 81 0.75 19.40 -3.55
CA ARG A 81 0.40 18.98 -2.18
C ARG A 81 0.24 20.18 -1.24
N LYS A 82 1.17 21.15 -1.28
CA LYS A 82 1.07 22.39 -0.49
C LYS A 82 -0.13 23.24 -0.89
N ALA A 83 -0.45 23.35 -2.18
CA ALA A 83 -1.65 24.04 -2.65
C ALA A 83 -2.94 23.35 -2.15
N ALA A 84 -3.02 22.02 -2.23
CA ALA A 84 -4.14 21.24 -1.71
C ALA A 84 -4.34 21.39 -0.19
N TYR A 85 -3.24 21.47 0.58
CA TYR A 85 -3.30 21.80 2.02
C TYR A 85 -3.94 23.17 2.27
N LEU A 86 -3.50 24.22 1.56
CA LEU A 86 -4.01 25.57 1.74
C LEU A 86 -5.51 25.69 1.39
N LEU A 87 -5.95 25.03 0.31
CA LEU A 87 -7.35 25.04 -0.11
C LEU A 87 -8.26 24.40 0.95
N LEU A 88 -7.90 23.19 1.44
CA LEU A 88 -8.72 22.50 2.44
C LEU A 88 -8.73 23.18 3.81
N LEU A 89 -7.63 23.86 4.18
CA LEU A 89 -7.57 24.67 5.40
C LEU A 89 -8.25 26.05 5.27
N SER A 90 -8.62 26.46 4.05
CA SER A 90 -9.48 27.64 3.81
C SER A 90 -10.98 27.32 3.74
N ASP A 91 -11.32 26.05 3.51
CA ASP A 91 -12.68 25.50 3.48
C ASP A 91 -13.15 25.05 4.89
N GLU A 92 -12.23 24.51 5.70
CA GLU A 92 -12.51 24.14 7.09
C GLU A 92 -12.52 25.38 8.00
N THR A 93 -13.72 25.82 8.41
CA THR A 93 -13.98 26.92 9.35
C THR A 93 -13.60 26.61 10.81
N ASN A 94 -12.41 26.05 11.01
CA ASN A 94 -11.80 25.86 12.33
C ASN A 94 -11.25 27.21 12.83
N PRO A 95 -11.63 27.68 14.03
CA PRO A 95 -11.13 28.94 14.54
C PRO A 95 -9.63 28.85 14.87
N ARG A 96 -8.92 29.97 14.69
CA ARG A 96 -7.53 30.16 15.15
C ARG A 96 -7.46 30.44 16.67
N ASP A 97 -8.40 29.91 17.44
CA ASP A 97 -8.52 30.23 18.87
C ASP A 97 -7.42 29.53 19.67
N SER A 98 -6.60 30.34 20.34
CA SER A 98 -5.58 29.92 21.31
C SER A 98 -4.58 28.86 20.82
N ARG A 99 -3.66 29.26 19.94
CA ARG A 99 -2.34 28.62 19.85
C ARG A 99 -1.23 29.64 20.03
N ASP A 100 -0.22 29.21 20.78
CA ASP A 100 1.05 29.90 20.94
C ASP A 100 1.78 29.91 19.58
N ASP A 101 2.34 31.05 19.16
CA ASP A 101 3.03 31.20 17.87
C ASP A 101 4.37 30.41 17.81
N SER A 102 4.68 29.65 18.86
CA SER A 102 5.90 28.85 19.04
C SER A 102 5.93 27.55 18.25
N ASP A 103 4.79 26.93 17.93
CA ASP A 103 4.74 25.72 17.08
C ASP A 103 4.09 26.04 15.72
N PRO A 104 4.86 26.06 14.61
CA PRO A 104 4.33 26.35 13.29
C PRO A 104 3.46 25.21 12.73
N LEU A 105 3.39 24.06 13.39
CA LEU A 105 2.63 22.90 12.97
C LEU A 105 1.37 22.72 13.83
N ARG A 106 0.30 22.32 13.16
CA ARG A 106 -0.96 21.94 13.80
C ARG A 106 -0.97 20.44 14.11
N PRO A 107 -1.74 20.00 15.12
CA PRO A 107 -2.24 18.64 15.17
C PRO A 107 -2.98 18.25 13.87
N SER A 108 -2.83 16.99 13.48
CA SER A 108 -3.53 16.37 12.35
C SER A 108 -5.03 16.25 12.62
N ASN A 109 -5.83 16.20 11.56
CA ASN A 109 -7.24 15.83 11.63
C ASN A 109 -7.50 14.63 10.72
N LEU A 110 -8.16 13.58 11.23
CA LEU A 110 -8.42 12.36 10.46
C LEU A 110 -9.30 12.61 9.23
N SER A 111 -10.26 13.53 9.30
CA SER A 111 -11.11 13.90 8.15
C SER A 111 -10.28 14.57 7.07
N THR A 112 -9.51 15.59 7.43
CA THR A 112 -8.63 16.34 6.53
C THR A 112 -7.55 15.42 5.93
N SER A 113 -6.95 14.52 6.72
CA SER A 113 -6.03 13.47 6.25
C SER A 113 -6.69 12.46 5.31
N LYS A 114 -7.96 12.05 5.55
CA LYS A 114 -8.73 11.20 4.62
C LYS A 114 -9.05 11.92 3.30
N LYS A 115 -9.30 13.23 3.32
CA LYS A 115 -9.44 14.04 2.08
C LYS A 115 -8.11 14.08 1.32
N LEU A 116 -7.01 14.38 2.02
CA LEU A 116 -5.70 14.61 1.41
C LEU A 116 -5.02 13.34 0.91
N CYS A 117 -5.19 12.21 1.58
CA CYS A 117 -4.74 10.91 1.07
C CYS A 117 -5.32 10.60 -0.33
N LYS A 118 -6.60 10.91 -0.58
CA LYS A 118 -7.23 10.73 -1.90
C LYS A 118 -6.67 11.67 -2.99
N ILE A 119 -6.26 12.88 -2.60
CA ILE A 119 -5.61 13.84 -3.49
C ILE A 119 -4.17 13.40 -3.78
N GLU A 120 -3.45 12.98 -2.74
CA GLU A 120 -2.07 12.49 -2.81
C GLU A 120 -1.94 11.26 -3.71
N CYS A 121 -2.88 10.31 -3.69
CA CYS A 121 -2.91 9.21 -4.68
C CYS A 121 -2.85 9.72 -6.12
N ARG A 122 -3.68 10.71 -6.47
CA ARG A 122 -3.73 11.28 -7.82
C ARG A 122 -2.44 12.00 -8.16
N LEU A 123 -1.97 12.87 -7.27
CA LEU A 123 -0.73 13.63 -7.49
C LEU A 123 0.51 12.73 -7.61
N VAL A 124 0.54 11.57 -6.92
CA VAL A 124 1.62 10.57 -7.07
C VAL A 124 1.49 9.81 -8.39
N ASN A 125 0.27 9.48 -8.84
CA ASN A 125 0.08 8.89 -10.17
C ASN A 125 0.48 9.86 -11.29
N ASP A 126 0.02 11.11 -11.21
CA ASP A 126 0.39 12.19 -12.15
C ASP A 126 1.92 12.40 -12.18
N MET A 127 2.60 12.27 -11.03
CA MET A 127 4.06 12.31 -10.95
C MET A 127 4.71 11.12 -11.67
N LEU A 128 4.18 9.91 -11.54
CA LEU A 128 4.72 8.75 -12.25
C LEU A 128 4.54 8.90 -13.78
N GLU A 129 3.31 9.16 -14.23
CA GLU A 129 2.94 9.30 -15.65
C GLU A 129 3.74 10.40 -16.38
N GLN A 130 4.10 11.49 -15.70
CA GLN A 130 4.79 12.63 -16.33
C GLN A 130 6.33 12.59 -16.18
N TYR A 131 6.87 11.98 -15.12
CA TYR A 131 8.28 12.12 -14.76
C TYR A 131 9.05 10.80 -14.60
N PHE A 132 8.39 9.66 -14.38
CA PHE A 132 9.05 8.36 -14.19
C PHE A 132 8.99 7.52 -15.46
N TYR A 133 9.87 7.79 -16.42
CA TYR A 133 9.99 6.96 -17.61
C TYR A 133 10.56 5.56 -17.25
N PRO A 134 10.03 4.43 -17.79
CA PRO A 134 8.99 4.32 -18.81
C PRO A 134 7.58 4.01 -18.27
N PHE A 135 7.24 4.39 -17.02
CA PHE A 135 5.95 4.04 -16.38
C PHE A 135 4.74 4.34 -17.27
N ASN A 136 4.79 5.47 -17.98
CA ASN A 136 3.73 5.96 -18.85
C ASN A 136 3.50 5.11 -20.12
N LEU A 137 4.40 4.17 -20.45
CA LEU A 137 4.32 3.28 -21.62
C LEU A 137 3.67 1.92 -21.32
N PHE A 138 3.52 1.55 -20.05
CA PHE A 138 2.89 0.29 -19.65
C PHE A 138 1.36 0.31 -19.84
N GLY A 139 0.76 -0.87 -19.96
CA GLY A 139 -0.70 -1.03 -19.94
C GLY A 139 -1.30 -0.83 -18.54
N ASP A 140 -2.59 -0.53 -18.45
CA ASP A 140 -3.25 -0.27 -17.15
C ASP A 140 -3.16 -1.48 -16.18
N ASP A 141 -3.26 -2.71 -16.72
CA ASP A 141 -3.09 -3.97 -15.98
C ASP A 141 -1.69 -4.13 -15.34
N GLU A 142 -0.66 -3.50 -15.93
CA GLU A 142 0.71 -3.48 -15.41
C GLU A 142 0.91 -2.27 -14.47
N LYS A 143 0.30 -1.13 -14.80
CA LYS A 143 0.37 0.10 -14.02
C LYS A 143 -0.25 -0.02 -12.64
N GLU A 144 -1.41 -0.68 -12.49
CA GLU A 144 -2.07 -0.79 -11.17
C GLU A 144 -1.17 -1.44 -10.09
N PRO A 145 -0.60 -2.65 -10.28
CA PRO A 145 0.28 -3.25 -9.27
C PRO A 145 1.59 -2.46 -9.08
N LEU A 146 2.18 -1.91 -10.16
CA LEU A 146 3.38 -1.08 -10.07
C LEU A 146 3.12 0.21 -9.26
N TYR A 147 2.00 0.89 -9.52
CA TYR A 147 1.54 2.06 -8.78
C TYR A 147 1.33 1.72 -7.31
N GLY A 148 0.63 0.61 -7.00
CA GLY A 148 0.40 0.19 -5.62
C GLY A 148 1.69 -0.03 -4.84
N PHE A 149 2.63 -0.79 -5.42
CA PHE A 149 3.94 -1.05 -4.83
C PHE A 149 4.85 0.18 -4.71
N PHE A 150 4.72 1.14 -5.64
CA PHE A 150 5.42 2.42 -5.55
C PHE A 150 4.81 3.33 -4.48
N TYR A 151 3.50 3.56 -4.53
CA TYR A 151 2.77 4.52 -3.70
C TYR A 151 2.95 4.26 -2.20
N GLU A 152 2.84 3.00 -1.77
CA GLU A 152 3.06 2.63 -0.37
C GLU A 152 4.49 2.96 0.09
N ARG A 153 5.50 2.45 -0.63
CA ARG A 153 6.91 2.66 -0.29
C ARG A 153 7.30 4.13 -0.35
N PHE A 154 6.89 4.83 -1.39
CA PHE A 154 7.16 6.24 -1.60
C PHE A 154 6.51 7.12 -0.53
N THR A 155 5.20 6.99 -0.28
CA THR A 155 4.51 7.87 0.68
C THR A 155 4.92 7.58 2.13
N ASN A 156 5.25 6.34 2.49
CA ASN A 156 5.82 6.04 3.80
C ASN A 156 7.25 6.58 3.95
N THR A 157 8.08 6.51 2.90
CA THR A 157 9.46 7.06 2.91
C THR A 157 9.47 8.59 2.95
N ASP A 158 8.65 9.28 2.13
CA ASP A 158 8.50 10.74 2.16
C ASP A 158 8.00 11.22 3.52
N ARG A 159 7.03 10.51 4.12
CA ARG A 159 6.50 10.84 5.46
C ARG A 159 7.56 10.63 6.56
N ALA A 160 8.31 9.53 6.52
CA ALA A 160 9.41 9.28 7.45
C ALA A 160 10.52 10.35 7.32
N TYR A 161 10.91 10.70 6.10
CA TYR A 161 11.88 11.77 5.84
C TYR A 161 11.39 13.15 6.33
N ARG A 162 10.10 13.47 6.11
CA ARG A 162 9.48 14.71 6.62
C ARG A 162 9.48 14.75 8.15
N THR A 163 9.04 13.68 8.82
CA THR A 163 9.09 13.53 10.28
C THR A 163 10.52 13.70 10.81
N TYR A 164 11.49 12.99 10.23
CA TYR A 164 12.90 13.09 10.65
C TYR A 164 13.47 14.51 10.46
N LYS A 165 13.13 15.19 9.36
CA LYS A 165 13.59 16.55 9.11
C LYS A 165 13.05 17.56 10.13
N GLU A 166 11.82 17.35 10.61
CA GLU A 166 11.11 18.28 11.49
C GLU A 166 11.40 18.03 12.97
N PHE A 167 11.37 16.77 13.41
CA PHE A 167 11.46 16.37 14.82
C PHE A 167 12.73 15.57 15.15
N GLY A 168 13.40 14.99 14.15
CA GLY A 168 14.54 14.06 14.34
C GLY A 168 15.82 14.66 14.93
N SER A 169 15.86 15.96 15.23
CA SER A 169 16.88 16.58 16.08
C SER A 169 16.67 16.37 17.59
N ALA A 170 15.47 15.93 18.00
CA ALA A 170 15.10 15.66 19.38
C ALA A 170 14.75 14.16 19.53
N PRO A 171 15.64 13.31 20.10
CA PRO A 171 15.42 11.86 20.17
C PRO A 171 14.17 11.41 20.93
N GLU A 172 13.67 12.25 21.84
CA GLU A 172 12.49 12.01 22.68
C GLU A 172 11.19 12.58 22.07
N ASP A 173 11.23 13.19 20.88
CA ASP A 173 10.04 13.78 20.24
C ASP A 173 9.23 12.69 19.50
N ASP A 174 8.18 12.20 20.16
CA ASP A 174 7.31 11.14 19.65
C ASP A 174 6.29 11.60 18.59
N ARG A 175 6.40 12.85 18.13
CA ARG A 175 5.56 13.40 17.05
C ARG A 175 5.94 12.83 15.69
N PHE A 176 4.94 12.60 14.84
CA PHE A 176 5.15 12.29 13.43
C PHE A 176 4.13 12.97 12.52
N ILE A 177 4.57 13.32 11.31
CA ILE A 177 3.79 14.06 10.31
C ILE A 177 2.78 13.14 9.63
N MET A 178 1.54 13.60 9.49
CA MET A 178 0.43 12.89 8.86
C MET A 178 0.20 13.33 7.40
N GLN A 179 -0.71 12.65 6.69
CA GLN A 179 -1.04 12.95 5.29
C GLN A 179 -1.51 14.40 5.10
N ASP A 180 -2.16 15.01 6.09
CA ASP A 180 -2.64 16.40 6.04
C ASP A 180 -1.60 17.48 6.38
N GLY A 181 -0.35 17.08 6.65
CA GLY A 181 0.74 17.97 7.02
C GLY A 181 0.73 18.44 8.48
N GLY A 182 -0.25 18.05 9.29
CA GLY A 182 -0.18 18.17 10.75
C GLY A 182 0.60 17.02 11.39
N TYR A 183 0.79 17.06 12.70
CA TYR A 183 1.40 15.97 13.48
C TYR A 183 0.39 15.21 14.34
N ILE A 184 0.72 13.99 14.76
CA ILE A 184 0.20 13.36 15.99
C ILE A 184 1.37 12.77 16.78
N ARG A 185 1.18 12.57 18.09
CA ARG A 185 2.10 11.79 18.93
C ARG A 185 1.88 10.30 18.74
N LEU A 186 2.89 9.48 19.04
CA LEU A 186 2.78 8.03 19.00
C LEU A 186 1.74 7.51 20.01
N GLY A 187 1.67 8.14 21.19
CA GLY A 187 0.65 7.86 22.20
C GLY A 187 -0.78 8.27 21.83
N GLU A 188 -0.97 9.12 20.82
CA GLU A 188 -2.29 9.59 20.35
C GLU A 188 -2.88 8.71 19.23
N LEU A 189 -2.14 7.70 18.76
CA LEU A 189 -2.46 6.91 17.58
C LEU A 189 -3.83 6.21 17.64
N GLU A 190 -4.19 5.65 18.79
CA GLU A 190 -5.48 4.96 18.96
C GLU A 190 -6.65 5.95 18.94
N THR A 191 -6.59 7.03 19.74
CA THR A 191 -7.60 8.10 19.77
C THR A 191 -7.78 8.77 18.41
N TYR A 192 -6.69 8.98 17.66
CA TYR A 192 -6.74 9.53 16.30
C TYR A 192 -7.53 8.66 15.31
N PHE A 193 -7.61 7.35 15.56
CA PHE A 193 -8.35 6.39 14.72
C PHE A 193 -9.64 5.84 15.34
N GLU A 194 -9.93 6.12 16.61
CA GLU A 194 -11.09 5.63 17.38
C GLU A 194 -12.42 5.75 16.61
N HIS A 195 -12.64 6.90 15.97
CA HIS A 195 -13.87 7.22 15.23
C HIS A 195 -13.84 6.72 13.77
N ASN A 196 -13.06 5.68 13.46
CA ASN A 196 -12.85 5.16 12.10
C ASN A 196 -13.37 3.72 11.96
N GLU A 197 -14.62 3.55 11.52
CA GLU A 197 -15.31 2.26 11.33
C GLU A 197 -14.53 1.15 10.59
N LYS A 198 -13.48 1.52 9.83
CA LYS A 198 -12.60 0.59 9.09
C LYS A 198 -11.38 0.11 9.89
N VAL A 199 -11.04 0.75 11.01
CA VAL A 199 -9.94 0.34 11.89
C VAL A 199 -10.49 -0.69 12.88
N LYS A 200 -10.36 -1.97 12.52
CA LYS A 200 -10.91 -3.12 13.26
C LYS A 200 -9.84 -4.07 13.81
N LYS A 201 -8.57 -3.66 13.76
CA LYS A 201 -7.40 -4.40 14.28
C LYS A 201 -6.68 -3.52 15.29
N ASN A 202 -6.13 -4.12 16.34
CA ASN A 202 -5.22 -3.41 17.24
C ASN A 202 -3.91 -3.05 16.48
N PRO A 203 -3.28 -1.89 16.71
CA PRO A 203 -2.02 -1.52 16.05
C PRO A 203 -0.91 -2.58 16.18
N MET A 204 -0.82 -3.26 17.33
CA MET A 204 0.16 -4.32 17.58
C MET A 204 -0.07 -5.59 16.75
N ASP A 205 -1.23 -5.75 16.11
CA ASP A 205 -1.53 -6.84 15.17
C ASP A 205 -1.41 -6.42 13.69
N VAL A 206 -0.99 -5.18 13.45
CA VAL A 206 -0.65 -4.63 12.12
C VAL A 206 0.86 -4.41 11.99
N ALA A 207 1.58 -4.29 13.11
CA ALA A 207 3.04 -4.15 13.18
C ALA A 207 3.82 -5.49 13.25
N LYS A 208 3.24 -6.58 12.74
CA LYS A 208 3.79 -7.96 12.74
C LYS A 208 3.83 -8.50 11.31
#